data_AF-A0A0X3BM70-F1
#
_entry.id   AF-A0A0X3BM70-F1
#
_cell.length_a   1.000
_cell.length_b   1.000
_cell.length_c   1.000
_cell.angle_alpha   90.00
_cell.angle_beta   90.00
_cell.angle_gamma   90.00
#
_symmetry.space_group_name_H-M   'P 1'
#
loop_
_entity.id
_entity.type
_entity.pdbx_description
1 polymer ?
#
loop_
_entity_poly.entity_id
_entity_poly.type
_entity_poly.pdbx_seq_one_letter_code
_entity_poly.pdbx_strand_id
1 'polypeptide(L)'
;MLWNAYTAAGSMAATIVNCGAGRFAQAVSSTLLYFNDLLEHETGLPSSDYGRVMGTAVGFSFFSHSIYGGGGPGIFNGNHVVTRHANGVAIPCVVAAAALDAGTQMFSPENTSKIFADTYGKIDVFNKPINQIANGA
;
A
#
# COMPACT_ATOMS: atom_id res chain seq x y z
N MET A 1 -18.63 -0.61 -11.51
CA MET A 1 -17.25 -1.14 -11.37
C MET A 1 -16.18 -0.15 -11.80
N LEU A 2 -16.35 0.61 -12.90
CA LEU A 2 -15.34 1.58 -13.35
C LEU A 2 -15.01 2.66 -12.31
N TRP A 3 -16.01 3.25 -11.64
CA TRP A 3 -15.81 4.20 -10.54
C TRP A 3 -14.82 3.67 -9.49
N ASN A 4 -15.06 2.47 -8.98
CA ASN A 4 -14.18 1.82 -8.00
C ASN A 4 -12.74 1.64 -8.51
N ALA A 5 -12.55 1.37 -9.80
CA ALA A 5 -11.22 1.29 -10.39
C ALA A 5 -10.51 2.66 -10.41
N TYR A 6 -11.25 3.74 -10.69
CA TYR A 6 -10.72 5.11 -10.63
C TYR A 6 -10.36 5.54 -9.21
N THR A 7 -11.19 5.21 -8.21
CA THR A 7 -10.89 5.53 -6.81
C THR A 7 -9.71 4.71 -6.28
N ALA A 8 -9.55 3.46 -6.70
CA ALA A 8 -8.38 2.64 -6.40
C ALA A 8 -7.10 3.22 -7.05
N ALA A 9 -7.17 3.64 -8.31
CA ALA A 9 -6.06 4.32 -8.97
C ALA A 9 -5.69 5.65 -8.28
N GLY A 10 -6.70 6.41 -7.85
CA GLY A 10 -6.51 7.62 -7.04
C GLY A 10 -5.84 7.35 -5.69
N SER A 11 -6.20 6.25 -5.01
CA SER A 11 -5.55 5.83 -3.75
C SER A 11 -4.06 5.55 -3.93
N MET A 12 -3.69 4.89 -5.04
CA MET A 12 -2.29 4.67 -5.41
C MET A 12 -1.58 5.99 -5.69
N ALA A 13 -2.18 6.88 -6.50
CA ALA A 13 -1.59 8.17 -6.82
C ALA A 13 -1.39 9.05 -5.57
N ALA A 14 -2.39 9.11 -4.67
CA ALA A 14 -2.30 9.82 -3.41
C ALA A 14 -1.16 9.27 -2.53
N THR A 15 -0.98 7.95 -2.50
CA THR A 15 0.12 7.31 -1.79
C THR A 15 1.48 7.72 -2.36
N ILE A 16 1.64 7.67 -3.68
CA ILE A 16 2.89 8.07 -4.34
C ILE A 16 3.20 9.55 -4.06
N VAL A 17 2.21 10.44 -4.14
CA VAL A 17 2.40 11.87 -3.89
C VAL A 17 2.79 12.12 -2.42
N ASN A 18 2.01 11.61 -1.47
CA ASN A 18 2.20 11.91 -0.06
C ASN A 18 3.47 11.24 0.52
N CYS A 19 3.61 9.93 0.35
CA CYS A 19 4.79 9.20 0.81
C CYS A 19 6.05 9.58 0.02
N GLY A 20 5.91 9.87 -1.28
CA GLY A 20 7.02 10.31 -2.11
C GLY A 20 7.53 11.70 -1.77
N ALA A 21 6.64 12.64 -1.40
CA ALA A 21 7.05 13.96 -0.92
C ALA A 21 7.85 13.87 0.38
N GLY A 22 7.44 13.01 1.30
CA GLY A 22 8.12 12.77 2.57
C GLY A 22 9.35 11.86 2.49
N ARG A 23 9.43 11.02 1.44
CA ARG A 23 10.38 9.91 1.32
C ARG A 23 10.35 8.96 2.53
N PHE A 24 9.15 8.73 3.06
CA PHE A 24 8.88 7.81 4.18
C PHE A 24 7.65 6.94 3.91
N ALA A 25 7.68 5.70 4.39
CA ALA A 25 6.56 4.77 4.23
C ALA A 25 5.43 4.99 5.25
N GLN A 26 5.73 5.50 6.45
CA GLN A 26 4.82 5.46 7.60
C GLN A 26 3.45 6.16 7.40
N ALA A 27 3.36 7.13 6.49
CA ALA A 27 2.11 7.84 6.23
C ALA A 27 1.13 7.09 5.30
N VAL A 28 1.49 5.91 4.78
CA VAL A 28 0.61 5.20 3.84
C VAL A 28 -0.71 4.77 4.47
N SER A 29 -0.71 4.39 5.76
CA SER A 29 -1.92 4.03 6.49
C SER A 29 -2.88 5.23 6.61
N SER A 30 -2.35 6.40 6.96
CA SER A 30 -3.09 7.66 6.99
C SER A 30 -3.58 8.08 5.59
N THR A 31 -2.75 7.91 4.56
CA THR A 31 -3.11 8.27 3.18
C THR A 31 -4.26 7.41 2.66
N LEU A 32 -4.21 6.10 2.88
CA LEU A 32 -5.30 5.19 2.52
C LEU A 32 -6.59 5.50 3.28
N LEU A 33 -6.49 5.95 4.54
CA LEU A 33 -7.65 6.33 5.33
C LEU A 33 -8.26 7.61 4.76
N TYR A 34 -7.51 8.71 4.78
CA TYR A 34 -8.05 10.03 4.51
C TYR A 34 -8.29 10.31 3.03
N PHE A 35 -7.57 9.69 2.09
CA PHE A 35 -7.95 9.81 0.68
C PHE A 35 -9.36 9.26 0.45
N ASN A 36 -9.67 8.10 1.04
CA ASN A 36 -10.97 7.48 0.88
C ASN A 36 -12.05 8.27 1.64
N ASP A 37 -11.77 8.73 2.85
CA ASP A 37 -12.68 9.56 3.66
C ASP A 37 -13.06 10.86 2.95
N LEU A 38 -12.06 11.63 2.53
CA LEU A 38 -12.26 12.89 1.81
C LEU A 38 -13.00 12.67 0.49
N LEU A 39 -12.72 11.58 -0.23
CA LEU A 39 -13.40 11.27 -1.48
C LEU A 39 -14.90 10.99 -1.29
N GLU A 40 -15.28 10.25 -0.24
CA GLU A 40 -16.71 10.02 0.04
C GLU A 40 -17.42 11.33 0.39
N HIS A 41 -16.76 12.18 1.20
CA HIS A 41 -17.32 13.47 1.59
C HIS A 41 -17.38 14.50 0.45
N GLU A 42 -16.46 14.45 -0.50
CA GLU A 42 -16.43 15.34 -1.66
C GLU A 42 -17.49 14.97 -2.70
N THR A 43 -17.82 13.67 -2.81
CA THR A 43 -18.62 13.17 -3.96
C THR A 43 -19.96 12.55 -3.58
N GLY A 44 -20.16 12.16 -2.32
CA GLY A 44 -21.31 11.35 -1.88
C GLY A 44 -21.31 9.93 -2.45
N LEU A 45 -20.23 9.51 -3.13
CA LEU A 45 -20.05 8.18 -3.71
C LEU A 45 -19.18 7.30 -2.80
N PRO A 46 -19.31 5.96 -2.86
CA PRO A 46 -18.49 5.08 -2.06
C PRO A 46 -17.01 5.14 -2.49
N SER A 47 -16.12 5.04 -1.51
CA SER A 47 -14.67 5.01 -1.70
C SER A 47 -14.17 3.66 -2.24
N SER A 48 -12.85 3.53 -2.38
CA SER A 48 -12.21 2.33 -2.92
C SER A 48 -12.57 1.08 -2.12
N ASP A 49 -12.99 0.06 -2.87
CA ASP A 49 -13.50 -1.21 -2.38
C ASP A 49 -14.69 -1.06 -1.42
N TYR A 50 -15.55 -0.07 -1.69
CA TYR A 50 -16.77 0.24 -0.93
C TYR A 50 -16.50 0.40 0.58
N GLY A 51 -15.47 1.17 0.93
CA GLY A 51 -15.07 1.45 2.31
C GLY A 51 -14.10 0.43 2.91
N ARG A 52 -13.85 -0.73 2.28
CA ARG A 52 -12.91 -1.72 2.83
C ARG A 52 -11.45 -1.26 2.83
N VAL A 53 -11.05 -0.38 1.90
CA VAL A 53 -9.73 0.25 1.95
C VAL A 53 -9.62 1.17 3.16
N MET A 54 -10.63 2.02 3.39
CA MET A 54 -10.70 2.89 4.57
C MET A 54 -10.67 2.07 5.87
N GLY A 55 -11.49 1.02 5.97
CA GLY A 55 -11.51 0.13 7.13
C GLY A 55 -10.18 -0.60 7.38
N THR A 56 -9.53 -1.09 6.31
CA THR A 56 -8.17 -1.64 6.39
C THR A 56 -7.18 -0.60 6.91
N ALA A 57 -7.30 0.64 6.43
CA ALA A 57 -6.42 1.74 6.78
C ALA A 57 -6.58 2.19 8.24
N VAL A 58 -7.80 2.13 8.82
CA VAL A 58 -8.03 2.38 10.25
C VAL A 58 -7.26 1.37 11.10
N GLY A 59 -7.47 0.07 10.87
CA GLY A 59 -6.77 -0.99 11.60
C GLY A 59 -5.26 -0.93 11.38
N PHE A 60 -4.83 -0.73 10.14
CA PHE A 60 -3.42 -0.61 9.80
C PHE A 60 -2.76 0.61 10.47
N SER A 61 -3.43 1.77 10.53
CA SER A 61 -2.94 2.94 11.25
C SER A 61 -2.73 2.62 12.72
N PHE A 62 -3.71 2.00 13.36
CA PHE A 62 -3.61 1.58 14.76
C PHE A 62 -2.46 0.60 15.00
N PHE A 63 -2.36 -0.47 14.21
CA PHE A 63 -1.32 -1.50 14.36
C PHE A 63 0.07 -1.11 13.80
N SER A 64 0.22 0.10 13.27
CA SER A 64 1.53 0.67 12.92
C SER A 64 1.98 1.77 13.89
N HIS A 65 1.12 2.17 14.83
CA HIS A 65 1.36 3.29 15.74
C HIS A 65 0.91 2.99 17.18
N SER A 66 0.87 1.72 17.58
CA SER A 66 0.48 1.31 18.93
C SER A 66 1.29 0.12 19.45
N ILE A 67 1.05 -0.25 20.70
CA ILE A 67 1.75 -1.31 21.42
C ILE A 67 1.17 -2.72 21.17
N TYR A 68 0.04 -2.82 20.47
CA TYR A 68 -0.79 -4.04 20.46
C TYR A 68 -0.41 -5.07 19.38
N GLY A 69 0.66 -4.82 18.63
CA GLY A 69 1.14 -5.67 17.56
C GLY A 69 1.28 -4.91 16.25
N GLY A 70 1.50 -5.66 15.15
CA GLY A 70 1.84 -5.07 13.86
C GLY A 70 3.27 -4.52 13.84
N GLY A 71 3.49 -3.34 13.25
CA GLY A 71 4.81 -2.74 13.08
C GLY A 71 4.89 -1.75 11.91
N GLY A 72 6.07 -1.57 11.34
CA GLY A 72 6.26 -0.71 10.17
C GLY A 72 5.53 -1.23 8.92
N PRO A 73 5.23 -0.36 7.92
CA PRO A 73 4.47 -0.77 6.73
C PRO A 73 5.00 -2.00 6.00
N GLY A 74 6.32 -2.18 5.94
CA GLY A 74 6.98 -3.23 5.17
C GLY A 74 6.75 -4.67 5.64
N ILE A 75 6.21 -4.89 6.84
CA ILE A 75 5.95 -6.26 7.37
C ILE A 75 4.52 -6.74 7.14
N PHE A 76 3.62 -5.88 6.66
CA PHE A 76 2.25 -6.25 6.35
C PHE A 76 2.13 -6.93 4.98
N ASN A 77 1.07 -7.72 4.79
CA ASN A 77 0.77 -8.39 3.53
C ASN A 77 -0.73 -8.71 3.43
N GLY A 78 -1.18 -9.18 2.26
CA GLY A 78 -2.60 -9.46 2.00
C GLY A 78 -3.22 -10.59 2.82
N ASN A 79 -2.41 -11.39 3.54
CA ASN A 79 -2.90 -12.43 4.44
C ASN A 79 -2.87 -11.99 5.93
N HIS A 80 -2.08 -10.98 6.26
CA HIS A 80 -1.97 -10.48 7.63
C HIS A 80 -3.35 -10.02 8.15
N VAL A 81 -3.70 -10.43 9.38
CA VAL A 81 -5.06 -10.27 9.92
C VAL A 81 -5.57 -8.83 9.89
N VAL A 82 -4.66 -7.85 10.00
CA VAL A 82 -4.96 -6.41 9.96
C VAL A 82 -5.20 -5.88 8.54
N THR A 83 -4.56 -6.44 7.52
CA THR A 83 -4.51 -5.86 6.17
C THR A 83 -5.14 -6.72 5.09
N ARG A 84 -5.86 -7.78 5.48
CA ARG A 84 -6.55 -8.71 4.59
C ARG A 84 -7.98 -8.29 4.20
N HIS A 85 -8.48 -7.17 4.72
CA HIS A 85 -9.90 -6.82 4.58
C HIS A 85 -10.25 -6.21 3.22
N ALA A 86 -9.38 -5.35 2.68
CA ALA A 86 -9.52 -4.82 1.31
C ALA A 86 -9.15 -5.90 0.28
N ASN A 87 -9.97 -6.06 -0.75
CA ASN A 87 -9.79 -7.09 -1.77
C ASN A 87 -8.77 -6.67 -2.84
N GLY A 88 -7.49 -6.75 -2.48
CA GLY A 88 -6.36 -6.62 -3.41
C GLY A 88 -5.94 -5.20 -3.79
N VAL A 89 -6.67 -4.17 -3.35
CA VAL A 89 -6.40 -2.76 -3.76
C VAL A 89 -5.66 -1.91 -2.71
N ALA A 90 -5.55 -2.37 -1.46
CA ALA A 90 -4.82 -1.64 -0.41
C ALA A 90 -3.30 -1.95 -0.40
N ILE A 91 -2.93 -3.23 -0.40
CA ILE A 91 -1.53 -3.68 -0.31
C ILE A 91 -0.62 -3.11 -1.42
N PRO A 92 -1.04 -2.97 -2.68
CA PRO A 92 -0.21 -2.34 -3.70
C PRO A 92 0.26 -0.93 -3.31
N CYS A 93 -0.57 -0.14 -2.63
CA CYS A 93 -0.20 1.18 -2.14
C CYS A 93 0.89 1.09 -1.05
N VAL A 94 0.79 0.10 -0.16
CA VAL A 94 1.81 -0.15 0.88
C VAL A 94 3.16 -0.52 0.25
N VAL A 95 3.16 -1.32 -0.82
CA VAL A 95 4.37 -1.65 -1.58
C VAL A 95 4.98 -0.40 -2.22
N ALA A 96 4.16 0.47 -2.82
CA ALA A 96 4.64 1.73 -3.39
C ALA A 96 5.26 2.64 -2.31
N ALA A 97 4.63 2.77 -1.14
CA ALA A 97 5.16 3.56 -0.04
C ALA A 97 6.49 3.00 0.51
N ALA A 98 6.60 1.67 0.66
CA ALA A 98 7.84 1.02 1.07
C ALA A 98 8.98 1.23 0.05
N ALA A 99 8.67 1.24 -1.25
CA ALA A 99 9.64 1.50 -2.31
C ALA A 99 10.10 2.98 -2.37
N LEU A 100 9.28 3.91 -1.89
CA LEU A 100 9.59 5.35 -1.82
C LEU A 100 10.34 5.75 -0.54
N ASP A 101 10.46 4.83 0.43
CA ASP A 101 11.13 5.05 1.70
C ASP A 101 12.64 5.26 1.51
N ALA A 102 13.20 6.32 2.08
CA ALA A 102 14.62 6.63 1.98
C ALA A 102 15.44 6.15 3.19
N GLY A 103 15.01 5.04 3.83
CA GLY A 103 15.70 4.47 5.00
C GLY A 103 15.17 4.97 6.33
N THR A 104 13.86 5.21 6.44
CA THR A 104 13.22 5.64 7.69
C THR A 104 12.75 4.46 8.54
N GLN A 105 12.64 3.27 7.94
CA GLN A 105 12.14 2.07 8.61
C GLN A 105 13.26 1.24 9.22
N MET A 106 13.09 0.83 10.50
CA MET A 106 13.98 -0.14 11.14
C MET A 106 13.85 -1.54 10.49
N PHE A 107 12.61 -1.99 10.28
CA PHE A 107 12.31 -3.24 9.58
C PHE A 107 12.16 -3.00 8.08
N SER A 108 13.26 -2.57 7.45
CA SER A 108 13.30 -2.29 6.00
C SER A 108 13.40 -3.57 5.15
N PRO A 109 13.22 -3.49 3.82
CA PRO A 109 13.44 -4.62 2.92
C PRO A 109 14.86 -5.21 3.01
N GLU A 110 15.88 -4.39 3.24
CA GLU A 110 17.27 -4.85 3.41
C GLU A 110 17.44 -5.72 4.67
N ASN A 111 16.67 -5.43 5.72
CA ASN A 111 16.73 -6.15 6.99
C ASN A 111 15.84 -7.38 7.03
N THR A 112 14.74 -7.40 6.28
CA THR A 112 13.72 -8.46 6.36
C THR A 112 13.68 -9.38 5.13
N SER A 113 14.10 -8.88 3.97
CA SER A 113 13.81 -9.50 2.67
C SER A 113 15.04 -9.58 1.74
N LYS A 114 16.25 -9.39 2.26
CA LYS A 114 17.50 -9.38 1.46
C LYS A 114 17.63 -10.57 0.51
N ILE A 115 17.35 -11.78 0.99
CA ILE A 115 17.46 -13.00 0.17
C ILE A 115 16.51 -12.98 -1.03
N PHE A 116 15.34 -12.34 -0.92
CA PHE A 116 14.38 -12.24 -2.01
C PHE A 116 14.90 -11.32 -3.12
N ALA A 117 15.54 -10.20 -2.77
CA ALA A 117 16.18 -9.33 -3.74
C ALA A 117 17.32 -10.06 -4.48
N ASP A 118 18.16 -10.80 -3.75
CA ASP A 118 19.32 -11.50 -4.31
C ASP A 118 18.95 -12.70 -5.20
N THR A 119 17.77 -13.28 -4.99
CA THR A 119 17.28 -14.46 -5.72
C THR A 119 16.23 -14.09 -6.77
N TYR A 120 15.07 -13.60 -6.35
CA TYR A 120 13.94 -13.29 -7.23
C TYR A 120 14.13 -11.97 -7.99
N GLY A 121 14.88 -11.01 -7.45
CA GLY A 121 15.16 -9.73 -8.12
C GLY A 121 15.95 -9.87 -9.44
N LYS A 122 16.56 -11.03 -9.68
CA LYS A 122 17.27 -11.35 -10.93
C LYS A 122 16.37 -11.91 -12.04
N ILE A 123 15.10 -12.22 -11.73
CA ILE A 123 14.16 -12.85 -12.65
C ILE A 123 13.24 -11.76 -13.23
N ASP A 124 13.26 -11.57 -14.55
CA ASP A 124 12.56 -10.45 -15.22
C ASP A 124 11.04 -10.44 -14.99
N VAL A 125 10.39 -11.61 -14.86
CA VAL A 125 8.94 -11.67 -14.56
C VAL A 125 8.57 -11.12 -13.18
N PHE A 126 9.52 -11.11 -12.25
CA PHE A 126 9.32 -10.52 -10.91
C PHE A 126 9.86 -9.09 -10.82
N ASN A 127 10.97 -8.78 -11.50
CA ASN A 127 11.62 -7.46 -11.42
C ASN A 127 11.00 -6.43 -12.38
N LYS A 128 10.46 -6.86 -13.52
CA LYS A 128 9.84 -5.98 -14.54
C LYS A 128 8.42 -6.44 -14.91
N PRO A 129 7.53 -6.70 -13.93
CA PRO A 129 6.26 -7.38 -14.18
C PRO A 129 5.35 -6.58 -15.13
N ILE A 130 5.32 -5.24 -15.03
CA ILE A 130 4.48 -4.39 -15.89
C ILE A 130 4.86 -4.56 -17.37
N ASN A 131 6.16 -4.57 -17.69
CA ASN A 131 6.63 -4.76 -19.06
C ASN A 131 6.30 -6.16 -19.59
N GLN A 132 6.47 -7.18 -18.74
CA GLN A 132 6.18 -8.57 -19.11
C GLN A 132 4.68 -8.79 -19.37
N ILE A 133 3.82 -8.20 -18.54
CA ILE A 133 2.37 -8.26 -18.71
C ILE A 133 1.94 -7.50 -19.98
N ALA A 134 2.46 -6.28 -20.20
CA ALA A 134 2.09 -5.48 -21.36
C ALA A 134 2.49 -6.13 -22.70
N ASN A 135 3.63 -6.81 -22.76
CA ASN A 135 4.05 -7.54 -23.96
C ASN A 135 3.25 -8.82 -24.22
N GLY A 136 2.58 -9.37 -23.20
CA GLY A 136 1.78 -10.58 -23.30
C GLY A 136 0.28 -10.34 -23.52
N ALA A 137 -0.16 -9.08 -23.49
CA ALA A 137 -1.55 -8.66 -23.70
C ALA A 137 -1.81 -8.34 -25.18
#